data_AF-A0A1X7SU29-F1
#
_entry.id   AF-A0A1X7SU29-F1
#
_cell.length_a   1.000
_cell.length_b   1.000
_cell.length_c   1.000
_cell.angle_alpha   90.00
_cell.angle_beta   90.00
_cell.angle_gamma   90.00
#
_symmetry.space_group_name_H-M   'P 1'
#
loop_
_entity.id
_entity.type
_entity.pdbx_description
1 polymer ?
#
loop_
_entity_poly.entity_id
_entity_poly.type
_entity_poly.pdbx_seq_one_letter_code
_entity_poly.pdbx_strand_id
1 'polypeptide(L)'
;MLFQTSDVSALSNEELAVANEYRTLVDQLLSYLRESLDKWNNYITVLECSSARNNATVSYQASIAHTGRRERPKFDVSREQVEYLVSLSFQWTEIAALLCISRMTLYRRRAEFGMLDLNPDISNQELRSLIIEFKESDPNVGVSMAVGLLRARGFKVTRARVRDALQESDPLRASIRWPGGLIRRCMYSVPGPNSLWHI
;
A
#
# COMPACT_ATOMS: atom_id res chain seq x y z
N MET A 1 4.48 22.26 73.23
CA MET A 1 3.83 20.95 73.43
C MET A 1 4.44 20.02 72.38
N LEU A 2 5.36 19.16 72.84
CA LEU A 2 6.20 18.31 72.00
C LEU A 2 5.34 17.25 71.32
N PHE A 3 5.25 17.27 69.99
CA PHE A 3 4.79 16.09 69.26
C PHE A 3 5.94 15.08 69.31
N GLN A 4 5.73 14.06 70.15
CA GLN A 4 6.60 12.90 70.26
C GLN A 4 6.79 12.29 68.87
N THR A 5 8.05 12.24 68.43
CA THR A 5 8.49 11.34 67.38
C THR A 5 8.32 9.92 67.91
N SER A 6 7.22 9.28 67.55
CA SER A 6 7.08 7.83 67.73
C SER A 6 8.04 7.14 66.77
N ASP A 7 9.12 6.64 67.37
CA ASP A 7 10.01 5.55 66.96
C ASP A 7 9.79 4.98 65.54
N VAL A 8 10.68 5.36 64.62
CA VAL A 8 10.89 4.69 63.32
C VAL A 8 11.86 3.50 63.48
N SER A 9 11.97 2.94 64.69
CA SER A 9 13.03 2.00 65.06
C SER A 9 12.49 0.73 65.72
N ALA A 10 11.66 -0.01 64.97
CA ALA A 10 11.53 -1.48 65.06
C ALA A 10 10.49 -1.97 64.03
N LEU A 11 10.77 -1.81 62.73
CA LEU A 11 10.13 -2.67 61.74
C LEU A 11 10.61 -4.10 62.02
N SER A 12 9.70 -5.05 62.13
CA SER A 12 10.08 -6.44 62.36
C SER A 12 11.00 -6.91 61.22
N ASN A 13 11.94 -7.83 61.48
CA ASN A 13 12.84 -8.36 60.44
C ASN A 13 12.07 -8.90 59.22
N GLU A 14 10.82 -9.31 59.43
CA GLU A 14 9.89 -9.76 58.39
C GLU A 14 9.42 -8.60 57.49
N GLU A 15 9.09 -7.43 58.05
CA GLU A 15 8.67 -6.25 57.26
C GLU A 15 9.81 -5.68 56.42
N LEU A 16 11.05 -5.71 56.94
CA LEU A 16 12.25 -5.31 56.18
C LEU A 16 12.58 -6.31 55.06
N ALA A 17 12.33 -7.62 55.28
CA ALA A 17 12.50 -8.64 54.25
C ALA A 17 11.48 -8.45 53.12
N VAL A 18 10.22 -8.21 53.46
CA VAL A 18 9.14 -7.92 52.49
C VAL A 18 9.44 -6.64 51.70
N ALA A 19 9.89 -5.57 52.36
CA ALA A 19 10.25 -4.33 51.67
C ALA A 19 11.43 -4.50 50.69
N ASN A 20 12.42 -5.33 51.04
CA ASN A 20 13.53 -5.67 50.15
C ASN A 20 13.08 -6.54 48.97
N GLU A 21 12.13 -7.45 49.17
CA GLU A 21 11.52 -8.24 48.10
C GLU A 21 10.75 -7.36 47.09
N TYR A 22 9.99 -6.38 47.57
CA TYR A 22 9.36 -5.40 46.68
C TYR A 22 10.38 -4.57 45.92
N ARG A 23 11.48 -4.18 46.57
CA ARG A 23 12.56 -3.41 45.93
C ARG A 23 13.24 -4.22 44.82
N THR A 24 13.53 -5.50 45.05
CA THR A 24 14.12 -6.37 44.01
C THR A 24 13.17 -6.60 42.85
N LEU A 25 11.86 -6.77 43.11
CA LEU A 25 10.85 -6.87 42.06
C LEU A 25 10.74 -5.58 41.23
N VAL A 26 10.77 -4.41 41.87
CA VAL A 26 10.77 -3.11 41.18
C VAL A 26 12.03 -2.95 40.32
N ASP A 27 13.20 -3.31 40.86
CA ASP A 27 14.47 -3.24 40.11
C ASP A 27 14.47 -4.22 38.91
N GLN A 28 13.88 -5.40 39.04
CA GLN A 28 13.67 -6.34 37.94
C GLN A 28 12.70 -5.78 36.89
N LEU A 29 11.57 -5.20 37.29
CA LEU A 29 10.65 -4.57 36.33
C LEU A 29 11.30 -3.40 35.60
N LEU A 30 12.09 -2.59 36.29
CA LEU A 30 12.84 -1.48 35.69
C LEU A 30 13.88 -1.97 34.68
N SER A 31 14.55 -3.11 34.94
CA SER A 31 15.50 -3.67 33.99
C SER A 31 14.80 -4.19 32.72
N TYR A 32 13.67 -4.88 32.85
CA TYR A 32 12.87 -5.33 31.70
C TYR A 32 12.33 -4.17 30.87
N LEU A 33 11.87 -3.09 31.50
CA LEU A 33 11.39 -1.91 30.80
C LEU A 33 12.51 -1.20 30.04
N ARG A 34 13.71 -1.10 30.63
CA ARG A 34 14.89 -0.54 29.95
C ARG A 34 15.32 -1.38 28.75
N GLU A 35 15.35 -2.69 28.89
CA GLU A 35 15.67 -3.61 27.80
C GLU A 35 14.64 -3.52 26.67
N SER A 36 13.36 -3.41 27.01
CA SER A 36 12.29 -3.24 26.03
C SER A 36 12.41 -1.90 25.30
N LEU A 37 12.70 -0.82 26.03
CA LEU A 37 12.94 0.50 25.43
C LEU A 37 14.13 0.47 24.46
N ASP A 38 15.22 -0.21 24.83
CA ASP A 38 16.39 -0.36 23.98
C ASP A 38 16.08 -1.17 22.72
N LYS A 39 15.32 -2.27 22.84
CA LYS A 39 14.81 -3.03 21.69
C LYS A 39 13.96 -2.17 20.76
N TRP A 40 13.07 -1.33 21.31
CA TRP A 40 12.26 -0.41 20.52
C TRP A 40 13.10 0.66 19.81
N ASN A 41 14.08 1.25 20.50
CA ASN A 41 14.98 2.23 19.90
C ASN A 41 15.84 1.60 18.79
N ASN A 42 16.32 0.38 18.98
CA ASN A 42 17.04 -0.38 17.95
C ASN A 42 16.13 -0.68 16.75
N TYR A 43 14.86 -1.06 16.98
CA TYR A 43 13.89 -1.29 15.91
C TYR A 43 13.59 0.00 15.12
N ILE A 44 13.37 1.12 15.82
CA ILE A 44 13.21 2.45 15.20
C ILE A 44 14.44 2.81 14.36
N THR A 45 15.64 2.62 14.92
CA THR A 45 16.90 2.90 14.21
C THR A 45 17.04 2.04 12.94
N VAL A 46 16.66 0.76 12.99
CA VAL A 46 16.68 -0.12 11.81
C VAL A 46 15.65 0.32 10.76
N LEU A 47 14.46 0.76 11.17
CA LEU A 47 13.42 1.30 10.27
C LEU A 47 13.82 2.63 9.65
N GLU A 48 14.45 3.52 10.42
CA GLU A 48 15.01 4.79 9.94
C GLU A 48 16.19 4.54 9.02
N CYS A 49 17.08 3.60 9.33
CA CYS A 49 18.16 3.16 8.44
C CYS A 49 17.64 2.46 7.18
N SER A 50 16.48 1.80 7.23
CA SER A 50 15.81 1.22 6.06
C SER A 50 15.19 2.32 5.19
N SER A 51 14.55 3.31 5.79
CA SER A 51 14.01 4.49 5.08
C SER A 51 15.12 5.39 4.51
N ALA A 52 16.21 5.58 5.24
CA ALA A 52 17.40 6.26 4.77
C ALA A 52 18.13 5.45 3.69
N ARG A 53 18.18 4.11 3.79
CA ARG A 53 18.60 3.24 2.68
C ARG A 53 17.65 3.28 1.50
N ASN A 54 16.37 3.62 1.64
CA ASN A 54 15.50 3.87 0.48
C ASN A 54 15.80 5.22 -0.19
N ASN A 55 16.43 6.16 0.54
CA ASN A 55 16.91 7.43 -0.01
C ASN A 55 18.37 7.37 -0.48
N ALA A 56 19.16 6.43 0.05
CA ALA A 56 20.59 6.21 -0.22
C ALA A 56 20.87 4.86 -0.91
N THR A 57 19.85 4.12 -1.32
CA THR A 57 20.00 3.11 -2.36
C THR A 57 20.48 3.87 -3.58
N VAL A 58 21.45 3.29 -4.27
CA VAL A 58 21.89 3.70 -5.60
C VAL A 58 20.65 3.70 -6.49
N SER A 59 19.91 4.80 -6.48
CA SER A 59 18.74 4.98 -7.34
C SER A 59 19.32 5.06 -8.74
N TYR A 60 18.84 4.18 -9.60
CA TYR A 60 19.26 4.19 -10.99
C TYR A 60 18.88 5.55 -11.57
N GLN A 61 19.89 6.35 -11.92
CA GLN A 61 19.70 7.58 -12.65
C GLN A 61 20.16 7.34 -14.09
N ALA A 62 19.27 7.57 -15.04
CA ALA A 62 19.64 7.48 -16.45
C ALA A 62 20.80 8.45 -16.74
N SER A 63 21.87 7.90 -17.33
CA SER A 63 23.06 8.65 -17.73
C SER A 63 22.73 9.72 -18.76
N ILE A 64 23.66 10.65 -19.02
CA ILE A 64 23.49 11.65 -20.09
C ILE A 64 24.33 11.21 -21.29
N ALA A 65 23.68 11.04 -22.45
CA ALA A 65 24.31 10.74 -23.72
C ALA A 65 24.97 12.01 -24.29
N HIS A 66 26.29 11.99 -24.44
CA HIS A 66 27.08 13.06 -25.03
C HIS A 66 27.36 12.72 -26.50
N THR A 67 26.66 13.35 -27.42
CA THR A 67 26.81 13.14 -28.87
C THR A 67 27.87 14.03 -29.53
N GLY A 68 28.53 14.90 -28.77
CA GLY A 68 29.56 15.83 -29.27
C GLY A 68 29.03 16.94 -30.21
N ARG A 69 27.72 17.02 -30.41
CA ARG A 69 27.05 18.05 -31.21
C ARG A 69 26.67 19.24 -30.34
N ARG A 70 26.42 20.42 -30.95
CA ARG A 70 25.95 21.66 -30.29
C ARG A 70 24.51 21.55 -29.70
N GLU A 71 23.97 20.36 -29.60
CA GLU A 71 22.62 20.10 -29.11
C GLU A 71 22.62 19.92 -27.58
N ARG A 72 21.46 20.12 -26.96
CA ARG A 72 21.29 19.80 -25.53
C ARG A 72 21.47 18.29 -25.30
N PRO A 73 22.36 17.85 -24.39
CA PRO A 73 22.55 16.43 -24.09
C PRO A 73 21.23 15.74 -23.68
N LYS A 74 21.00 14.53 -24.18
CA LYS A 74 19.79 13.74 -23.89
C LYS A 74 20.08 12.72 -22.78
N PHE A 75 19.09 12.39 -21.97
CA PHE A 75 19.17 11.25 -21.05
C PHE A 75 19.25 9.95 -21.83
N ASP A 76 20.24 9.12 -21.55
CA ASP A 76 20.46 7.80 -22.12
C ASP A 76 19.43 6.81 -21.55
N VAL A 77 18.34 6.65 -22.29
CA VAL A 77 17.26 5.73 -21.99
C VAL A 77 17.08 4.90 -23.24
N SER A 78 17.27 3.60 -23.13
CA SER A 78 17.08 2.68 -24.25
C SER A 78 15.60 2.37 -24.44
N ARG A 79 15.22 1.97 -25.66
CA ARG A 79 13.84 1.56 -25.95
C ARG A 79 13.49 0.29 -25.20
N GLU A 80 14.40 -0.67 -25.20
CA GLU A 80 14.27 -2.00 -24.59
C GLU A 80 14.04 -1.87 -23.08
N GLN A 81 14.71 -0.92 -22.42
CA GLN A 81 14.53 -0.64 -21.01
C GLN A 81 13.12 -0.14 -20.69
N VAL A 82 12.55 0.73 -21.53
CA VAL A 82 11.17 1.20 -21.37
C VAL A 82 10.18 0.08 -21.68
N GLU A 83 10.43 -0.73 -22.72
CA GLU A 83 9.59 -1.90 -23.06
C GLU A 83 9.55 -2.92 -21.92
N TYR A 84 10.70 -3.20 -21.30
CA TYR A 84 10.80 -4.08 -20.15
C TYR A 84 9.99 -3.57 -18.95
N LEU A 85 10.10 -2.28 -18.62
CA LEU A 85 9.32 -1.71 -17.53
C LEU A 85 7.81 -1.70 -17.84
N VAL A 86 7.43 -1.50 -19.10
CA VAL A 86 6.03 -1.59 -19.54
C VAL A 86 5.51 -3.02 -19.47
N SER A 87 6.31 -4.03 -19.81
CA SER A 87 5.91 -5.45 -19.74
C SER A 87 5.68 -5.90 -18.29
N LEU A 88 6.43 -5.34 -17.34
CA LEU A 88 6.17 -5.47 -15.90
C LEU A 88 4.92 -4.72 -15.41
N SER A 89 4.13 -4.15 -16.32
CA SER A 89 2.87 -3.46 -16.06
C SER A 89 2.99 -2.16 -15.25
N PHE A 90 4.18 -1.61 -15.05
CA PHE A 90 4.35 -0.30 -14.41
C PHE A 90 3.62 0.82 -15.15
N GLN A 91 3.18 1.83 -14.41
CA GLN A 91 2.60 3.05 -14.96
C GLN A 91 3.71 3.97 -15.46
N TRP A 92 3.43 4.79 -16.49
CA TRP A 92 4.38 5.76 -17.03
C TRP A 92 4.93 6.74 -15.97
N THR A 93 4.14 7.06 -14.94
CA THR A 93 4.57 7.86 -13.79
C THR A 93 5.60 7.14 -12.93
N GLU A 94 5.40 5.85 -12.68
CA GLU A 94 6.29 4.99 -11.92
C GLU A 94 7.59 4.73 -12.70
N ILE A 95 7.48 4.48 -14.01
CA ILE A 95 8.63 4.34 -14.91
C ILE A 95 9.50 5.60 -14.87
N ALA A 96 8.89 6.78 -14.93
CA ALA A 96 9.63 8.05 -14.84
C ALA A 96 10.37 8.19 -13.49
N ALA A 97 9.72 7.78 -12.39
CA ALA A 97 10.33 7.79 -11.06
C ALA A 97 11.48 6.78 -10.96
N LEU A 98 11.30 5.55 -11.46
CA LEU A 98 12.30 4.48 -11.47
C LEU A 98 13.55 4.84 -12.28
N LEU A 99 13.38 5.58 -13.38
CA LEU A 99 14.48 6.05 -14.21
C LEU A 99 15.11 7.35 -13.71
N CYS A 100 14.52 7.97 -12.68
CA CYS A 100 14.84 9.31 -12.17
C CYS A 100 14.80 10.41 -13.25
N ILE A 101 13.76 10.39 -14.07
CA ILE A 101 13.56 11.33 -15.19
C ILE A 101 12.21 12.03 -15.06
N SER A 102 12.11 13.27 -15.57
CA SER A 102 10.83 13.96 -15.71
C SER A 102 9.87 13.20 -16.64
N ARG A 103 8.59 13.15 -16.27
CA ARG A 103 7.50 12.58 -17.10
C ARG A 103 7.51 13.11 -18.54
N MET A 104 7.83 14.39 -18.74
CA MET A 104 7.90 14.98 -20.09
C MET A 104 9.04 14.43 -20.94
N THR A 105 10.20 14.16 -20.33
CA THR A 105 11.31 13.52 -21.03
C THR A 105 10.94 12.10 -21.44
N LEU A 106 10.25 11.35 -20.57
CA LEU A 106 9.76 10.01 -20.89
C LEU A 106 8.71 10.02 -22.01
N TYR A 107 7.76 10.97 -21.99
CA TYR A 107 6.79 11.13 -23.09
C TYR A 107 7.44 11.51 -24.42
N ARG A 108 8.45 12.39 -24.40
CA ARG A 108 9.23 12.70 -25.60
C ARG A 108 9.94 11.46 -26.14
N ARG A 109 10.59 10.68 -25.26
CA ARG A 109 11.25 9.41 -25.63
C ARG A 109 10.26 8.39 -26.19
N ARG A 110 9.07 8.27 -25.59
CA ARG A 110 7.98 7.43 -26.09
C ARG A 110 7.57 7.79 -27.52
N ALA A 111 7.46 9.08 -27.83
CA ALA A 111 7.18 9.55 -29.19
C ALA A 111 8.33 9.26 -30.16
N GLU A 112 9.59 9.50 -29.74
CA GLU A 112 10.79 9.16 -30.53
C GLU A 112 10.88 7.66 -30.85
N PHE A 113 10.44 6.78 -29.93
CA PHE A 113 10.42 5.34 -30.10
C PHE A 113 9.19 4.79 -30.85
N GLY A 114 8.20 5.63 -31.17
CA GLY A 114 6.94 5.18 -31.77
C GLY A 114 6.06 4.33 -30.84
N MET A 115 6.25 4.44 -29.52
CA MET A 115 5.62 3.61 -28.49
C MET A 115 4.23 4.13 -28.06
N LEU A 116 3.47 4.72 -28.98
CA LEU A 116 2.15 5.28 -28.67
C LEU A 116 1.12 4.19 -28.33
N ASP A 117 1.29 2.98 -28.84
CA ASP A 117 0.26 1.92 -28.84
C ASP A 117 0.53 0.77 -27.84
N LEU A 118 1.46 0.91 -26.89
CA LEU A 118 1.86 -0.20 -26.01
C LEU A 118 0.82 -0.65 -24.98
N ASN A 119 -0.33 0.01 -24.91
CA ASN A 119 -1.45 -0.57 -24.19
C ASN A 119 -2.17 -1.48 -25.18
N PRO A 120 -2.20 -2.81 -24.96
CA PRO A 120 -2.93 -3.71 -25.85
C PRO A 120 -4.39 -3.26 -25.88
N ASP A 121 -4.83 -2.73 -27.02
CA ASP A 121 -6.22 -2.35 -27.21
C ASP A 121 -7.01 -3.63 -27.42
N ILE A 122 -7.66 -4.07 -26.34
CA ILE A 122 -8.55 -5.22 -26.41
C ILE A 122 -9.84 -4.79 -27.11
N SER A 123 -10.26 -5.56 -28.12
CA SER A 123 -11.56 -5.35 -28.74
C SER A 123 -12.68 -5.57 -27.72
N ASN A 124 -13.79 -4.85 -27.86
CA ASN A 124 -14.97 -5.09 -27.01
C ASN A 124 -15.47 -6.53 -27.14
N GLN A 125 -15.30 -7.17 -28.31
CA GLN A 125 -15.68 -8.56 -28.53
C GLN A 125 -14.79 -9.52 -27.73
N GLU A 126 -13.47 -9.34 -27.78
CA GLU A 126 -12.51 -10.15 -27.02
C GLU A 126 -12.70 -9.96 -25.51
N LEU A 127 -12.94 -8.72 -25.08
CA LEU A 127 -13.22 -8.41 -23.67
C LEU A 127 -14.46 -9.15 -23.17
N ARG A 128 -15.52 -9.23 -23.97
CA ARG A 128 -16.74 -9.99 -23.64
C ARG A 128 -16.45 -11.48 -23.54
N SER A 129 -15.71 -12.05 -24.49
CA SER A 129 -15.32 -13.47 -24.47
C SER A 129 -14.55 -13.83 -23.19
N LEU A 130 -13.58 -13.01 -22.80
CA LEU A 130 -12.83 -13.21 -21.55
C LEU A 130 -13.73 -13.09 -20.31
N ILE A 131 -14.68 -12.15 -20.31
CA ILE A 131 -15.61 -12.00 -19.17
C ILE A 131 -16.55 -13.21 -19.04
N ILE A 132 -16.97 -13.80 -20.17
CA ILE A 132 -17.76 -15.05 -20.17
C ILE A 132 -16.91 -16.19 -19.61
N GLU A 133 -15.67 -16.36 -20.08
CA GLU A 133 -14.72 -17.34 -19.55
C GLU A 133 -14.53 -17.20 -18.04
N PHE A 134 -14.40 -15.97 -17.52
CA PHE A 134 -14.24 -15.75 -16.08
C PHE A 134 -15.51 -16.12 -15.30
N LYS A 135 -16.69 -15.86 -15.87
CA LYS A 135 -17.97 -16.24 -15.25
C LYS A 135 -18.19 -17.75 -15.23
N GLU A 136 -17.69 -18.47 -16.23
CA GLU A 136 -17.70 -19.93 -16.27
C GLU A 136 -16.83 -20.51 -15.15
N SER A 137 -15.66 -19.92 -14.90
CA SER A 137 -14.81 -20.29 -13.77
C SER A 137 -15.42 -19.91 -12.42
N ASP A 138 -15.93 -18.67 -12.30
CA ASP A 138 -16.43 -18.10 -11.06
C ASP A 138 -17.72 -17.28 -11.29
N PRO A 139 -18.91 -17.81 -10.93
CA PRO A 139 -20.20 -17.13 -11.16
C PRO A 139 -20.37 -15.78 -10.44
N ASN A 140 -19.52 -15.50 -9.44
CA ASN A 140 -19.58 -14.31 -8.61
C ASN A 140 -18.52 -13.25 -8.99
N VAL A 141 -17.88 -13.36 -10.16
CA VAL A 141 -16.94 -12.34 -10.67
C VAL A 141 -17.60 -10.96 -10.72
N GLY A 142 -17.10 -10.07 -9.86
CA GLY A 142 -17.42 -8.65 -9.87
C GLY A 142 -16.42 -7.84 -10.71
N VAL A 143 -16.74 -6.55 -10.89
CA VAL A 143 -15.89 -5.63 -11.68
C VAL A 143 -14.45 -5.59 -11.19
N SER A 144 -14.22 -5.54 -9.88
CA SER A 144 -12.85 -5.50 -9.31
C SER A 144 -12.07 -6.77 -9.61
N MET A 145 -12.72 -7.94 -9.51
CA MET A 145 -12.10 -9.23 -9.77
C MET A 145 -11.79 -9.41 -11.26
N ALA A 146 -12.75 -9.06 -12.13
CA ALA A 146 -12.54 -9.07 -13.58
C ALA A 146 -11.38 -8.16 -14.01
N VAL A 147 -11.26 -6.94 -13.45
CA VAL A 147 -10.12 -6.06 -13.71
C VAL A 147 -8.80 -6.70 -13.27
N GLY A 148 -8.78 -7.37 -12.12
CA GLY A 148 -7.60 -8.10 -11.64
C GLY A 148 -7.19 -9.23 -12.59
N LEU A 149 -8.16 -10.05 -13.01
CA LEU A 149 -7.94 -11.16 -13.95
C LEU A 149 -7.46 -10.69 -15.33
N LEU A 150 -7.99 -9.56 -15.83
CA LEU A 150 -7.53 -8.93 -17.07
C LEU A 150 -6.09 -8.44 -16.93
N ARG A 151 -5.75 -7.82 -15.80
CA ARG A 151 -4.38 -7.37 -15.51
C ARG A 151 -3.40 -8.53 -15.41
N ALA A 152 -3.80 -9.64 -14.78
CA ALA A 152 -3.00 -10.86 -14.71
C ALA A 152 -2.70 -11.44 -16.11
N ARG A 153 -3.62 -11.27 -17.06
CA ARG A 153 -3.43 -11.62 -18.47
C ARG A 153 -2.71 -10.54 -19.31
N GLY A 154 -2.28 -9.44 -18.70
CA GLY A 154 -1.56 -8.34 -19.36
C GLY A 154 -2.44 -7.28 -20.02
N PHE A 155 -3.76 -7.35 -19.89
CA PHE A 155 -4.68 -6.36 -20.46
C PHE A 155 -4.95 -5.19 -19.50
N LYS A 156 -4.81 -3.96 -20.01
CA LYS A 156 -5.11 -2.73 -19.27
C LYS A 156 -6.42 -2.11 -19.76
N VAL A 157 -7.53 -2.54 -19.14
CA VAL A 157 -8.89 -2.09 -19.51
C VAL A 157 -9.46 -1.14 -18.47
N THR A 158 -10.14 -0.08 -18.92
CA THR A 158 -10.84 0.86 -18.04
C THR A 158 -11.96 0.16 -17.28
N ARG A 159 -12.10 0.48 -15.98
CA ARG A 159 -13.14 -0.09 -15.11
C ARG A 159 -14.57 0.13 -15.63
N ALA A 160 -14.81 1.22 -16.37
CA ALA A 160 -16.07 1.49 -17.07
C ALA A 160 -16.36 0.43 -18.15
N ARG A 161 -15.44 0.21 -19.09
CA ARG A 161 -15.57 -0.82 -20.15
C ARG A 161 -15.83 -2.22 -19.58
N VAL A 162 -15.11 -2.60 -18.52
CA VAL A 162 -15.30 -3.91 -17.85
C VAL A 162 -16.70 -4.01 -17.24
N ARG A 163 -17.20 -2.93 -16.62
CA ARG A 163 -18.55 -2.88 -16.05
C ARG A 163 -19.60 -3.03 -17.14
N ASP A 164 -19.45 -2.31 -18.24
CA ASP A 164 -20.40 -2.33 -19.36
C ASP A 164 -20.47 -3.74 -19.96
N ALA A 165 -19.32 -4.36 -20.22
CA ALA A 165 -19.26 -5.74 -20.72
C ALA A 165 -19.80 -6.79 -19.70
N LEU A 166 -19.61 -6.56 -18.39
CA LEU A 166 -20.22 -7.41 -17.35
C LEU A 166 -21.75 -7.27 -17.28
N GLN A 167 -22.26 -6.05 -17.50
CA GLN A 167 -23.69 -5.75 -17.52
C GLN A 167 -24.37 -6.31 -18.77
N GLU A 168 -23.71 -6.21 -19.93
CA GLU A 168 -24.18 -6.80 -21.19
C GLU A 168 -24.23 -8.33 -21.12
N SER A 169 -23.23 -8.96 -20.49
CA SER A 169 -23.16 -10.43 -20.38
C SER A 169 -24.14 -11.03 -19.37
N ASP A 170 -24.57 -10.28 -18.35
CA ASP A 170 -25.63 -10.74 -17.43
C ASP A 170 -26.47 -9.56 -16.93
N PRO A 171 -27.48 -9.16 -17.73
CA PRO A 171 -28.35 -8.05 -17.36
C PRO A 171 -29.20 -8.35 -16.12
N LEU A 172 -29.49 -9.63 -15.86
CA LEU A 172 -30.28 -10.05 -14.70
C LEU A 172 -29.50 -9.82 -13.39
N ARG A 173 -28.27 -10.33 -13.28
CA ARG A 173 -27.43 -10.08 -12.10
C ARG A 173 -27.07 -8.61 -11.93
N ALA A 174 -26.92 -7.87 -13.03
CA ALA A 174 -26.78 -6.43 -12.96
C ALA A 174 -28.02 -5.81 -12.31
N SER A 175 -29.24 -6.15 -12.77
CA SER A 175 -30.50 -5.62 -12.24
C SER A 175 -30.73 -5.94 -10.75
N ILE A 176 -30.32 -7.12 -10.26
CA ILE A 176 -30.46 -7.50 -8.84
C ILE A 176 -29.65 -6.58 -7.91
N ARG A 177 -28.53 -6.03 -8.40
CA ARG A 177 -27.68 -5.10 -7.66
C ARG A 177 -28.16 -3.64 -7.72
N TRP A 178 -29.21 -3.34 -8.51
CA TRP A 178 -29.78 -1.99 -8.53
C TRP A 178 -30.34 -1.66 -7.14
N PRO A 179 -30.22 -0.39 -6.70
CA PRO A 179 -30.69 0.04 -5.40
C PRO A 179 -32.22 -0.06 -5.36
N GLY A 180 -32.71 -1.20 -4.88
CA GLY A 180 -34.12 -1.53 -4.79
C GLY A 180 -34.39 -2.98 -4.40
N GLY A 181 -33.50 -3.92 -4.76
CA GLY A 181 -33.73 -5.35 -4.52
C GLY A 181 -32.99 -5.96 -3.32
N LEU A 182 -31.67 -5.77 -3.23
CA LEU A 182 -30.83 -6.62 -2.36
C LEU A 182 -30.21 -5.90 -1.15
N ILE A 183 -29.82 -4.63 -1.27
CA ILE A 183 -29.25 -3.88 -0.15
C ILE A 183 -30.39 -3.13 0.53
N ARG A 184 -31.07 -3.78 1.48
CA ARG A 184 -31.81 -3.01 2.50
C ARG A 184 -30.77 -2.19 3.24
N ARG A 185 -30.88 -0.86 3.22
CA ARG A 185 -30.12 -0.04 4.17
C ARG A 185 -30.40 -0.62 5.56
N CYS A 186 -29.36 -1.07 6.27
CA CYS A 186 -29.51 -1.43 7.67
C CYS A 186 -30.02 -0.19 8.38
N MET A 187 -31.27 -0.24 8.83
CA MET A 187 -31.83 0.81 9.64
C MET A 187 -31.24 0.62 11.03
N TYR A 188 -30.33 1.51 11.42
CA TYR A 188 -29.77 1.49 12.77
C TYR A 188 -30.91 1.84 13.74
N SER A 189 -31.41 0.83 14.45
CA SER A 189 -32.34 1.03 15.56
C SER A 189 -31.51 1.46 16.77
N VAL A 190 -31.49 2.75 17.05
CA VAL A 190 -30.78 3.32 18.18
C VAL A 190 -31.75 3.60 19.34
N PRO A 191 -31.35 3.41 20.61
CA PRO A 191 -32.22 3.69 21.77
C PRO A 191 -32.61 5.16 21.91
N GLY A 192 -31.86 6.09 21.30
CA GLY A 192 -32.11 7.53 21.36
C GLY A 192 -31.14 8.34 20.50
N PRO A 193 -31.38 9.65 20.36
CA PRO A 193 -30.45 10.55 19.67
C PRO A 193 -29.07 10.50 20.34
N ASN A 194 -28.00 10.52 19.53
CA ASN A 194 -26.59 10.52 19.95
C ASN A 194 -25.95 9.20 20.45
N SER A 195 -26.63 8.06 20.40
CA SER A 195 -26.07 6.80 20.94
C SER A 195 -24.85 6.23 20.17
N LEU A 196 -24.60 6.67 18.93
CA LEU A 196 -23.50 6.16 18.09
C LEU A 196 -22.18 6.94 18.25
N TRP A 197 -22.17 8.02 19.03
CA TRP A 197 -21.00 8.90 19.18
C TRP A 197 -19.94 8.38 20.17
N HIS A 198 -20.26 7.35 20.94
CA HIS A 198 -19.41 6.79 21.99
C HIS A 198 -18.80 5.42 21.63
N ILE A 199 -18.89 5.03 20.36
CA ILE A 199 -18.29 3.80 19.79
C ILE A 199 -16.97 4.16 19.12
#